data_AF-A0A127ERM6-F1
#
_entry.id   AF-A0A127ERM6-F1
#
_cell.length_a   1.000
_cell.length_b   1.000
_cell.length_c   1.000
_cell.angle_alpha   90.00
_cell.angle_beta   90.00
_cell.angle_gamma   90.00
#
_symmetry.space_group_name_H-M   'P 1'
#
loop_
_entity.id
_entity.type
_entity.pdbx_description
1 polymer ?
#
loop_
_entity_poly.entity_id
_entity_poly.type
_entity_poly.pdbx_seq_one_letter_code
_entity_poly.pdbx_strand_id
1 'polypeptide(L)'
;MPRQTPIFIITSARPRVGKTLVARAFTEYFLALRKSVVAFDINPGETKLIDFLPGCTVTAGLNDIRGEMALFDQLVVGDEIPKVIDLCHTLFPKFFALVQQLNFVKEAQRRNIALMVLFVADPDDRSRQGYATLVERFPDIAVVPVLNEAVPPTISYAGNFPPTQHGGPAVTIPALSPVVRGTLDKRTFSFIDYATKTTDGTTELWGWIRRTFVSFRDLEVRLLLGGVPRVPPIPKLPRGPNLPPASAPRGTTAKFNTNGRPTDRRRFRWR
;
A
#
# COMPACT_ATOMS: atom_id res chain seq x y z
N MET A 1 9.86 -3.85 24.67
CA MET A 1 10.42 -3.01 23.60
C MET A 1 9.88 -1.59 23.79
N PRO A 2 10.69 -0.53 23.63
CA PRO A 2 10.18 0.83 23.72
C PRO A 2 9.12 1.04 22.63
N ARG A 3 7.96 1.57 23.00
CA ARG A 3 6.86 1.81 22.07
C ARG A 3 7.25 2.94 21.13
N GLN A 4 7.14 2.69 19.83
CA GLN A 4 7.39 3.69 18.80
C GLN A 4 6.14 4.49 18.53
N THR A 5 6.28 5.75 18.15
CA THR A 5 5.18 6.55 17.62
C THR A 5 5.00 6.20 16.14
N PRO A 6 3.90 5.58 15.70
CA PRO A 6 3.75 5.19 14.31
C PRO A 6 3.09 6.32 13.51
N ILE A 7 3.66 6.65 12.36
CA ILE A 7 3.09 7.61 11.40
C ILE A 7 2.79 6.89 10.10
N PHE A 8 1.53 6.98 9.67
CA PHE A 8 1.04 6.43 8.41
C PHE A 8 0.70 7.56 7.45
N ILE A 9 1.36 7.60 6.30
CA ILE A 9 1.16 8.62 5.28
C ILE A 9 0.36 7.98 4.14
N ILE A 10 -0.93 8.31 4.03
CA ILE A 10 -1.80 7.82 2.96
C ILE A 10 -1.72 8.80 1.80
N THR A 11 -1.21 8.33 0.66
CA THR A 11 -0.95 9.24 -0.46
C THR A 11 -1.05 8.54 -1.81
N SER A 12 -1.01 9.31 -2.89
CA SER A 12 -0.95 8.87 -4.27
C SER A 12 -0.60 10.06 -5.15
N ALA A 13 0.03 9.81 -6.30
CA ALA A 13 0.24 10.83 -7.32
C ALA A 13 -1.05 11.18 -8.10
N ARG A 14 -2.18 10.48 -7.84
CA ARG A 14 -3.44 10.65 -8.57
C ARG A 14 -4.62 11.10 -7.70
N PRO A 15 -5.53 11.93 -8.24
CA PRO A 15 -6.80 12.25 -7.58
C PRO A 15 -7.76 11.06 -7.60
N ARG A 16 -8.79 11.08 -6.74
CA ARG A 16 -9.95 10.16 -6.78
C ARG A 16 -9.67 8.65 -6.70
N VAL A 17 -8.50 8.25 -6.18
CA VAL A 17 -8.13 6.83 -5.96
C VAL A 17 -8.58 6.26 -4.60
N GLY A 18 -9.30 7.05 -3.78
CA GLY A 18 -9.78 6.61 -2.46
C GLY A 18 -8.86 6.89 -1.27
N LYS A 19 -7.87 7.80 -1.38
CA LYS A 19 -6.97 8.18 -0.28
C LYS A 19 -7.71 8.53 1.02
N THR A 20 -8.66 9.46 0.96
CA THR A 20 -9.43 9.91 2.13
C THR A 20 -10.28 8.79 2.73
N LEU A 21 -10.85 7.89 1.91
CA LEU A 21 -11.57 6.71 2.41
C LEU A 21 -10.62 5.79 3.20
N VAL A 22 -9.43 5.52 2.66
CA VAL A 22 -8.41 4.71 3.33
C VAL A 22 -7.96 5.40 4.62
N ALA A 23 -7.62 6.69 4.58
CA ALA A 23 -7.19 7.44 5.76
C ALA A 23 -8.26 7.48 6.86
N ARG A 24 -9.53 7.68 6.49
CA ARG A 24 -10.67 7.63 7.41
C ARG A 24 -10.82 6.25 8.05
N ALA A 25 -10.88 5.20 7.23
CA ALA A 25 -11.02 3.84 7.74
C ALA A 25 -9.83 3.44 8.64
N PHE A 26 -8.62 3.87 8.29
CA PHE A 26 -7.39 3.62 9.08
C PHE A 26 -7.42 4.36 10.42
N THR A 27 -7.94 5.59 10.44
CA THR A 27 -8.12 6.36 11.67
C THR A 27 -9.18 5.71 12.57
N GLU A 28 -10.33 5.32 12.00
CA GLU A 28 -11.38 4.62 12.74
C GLU A 28 -10.95 3.23 13.24
N TYR A 29 -10.02 2.56 12.55
CA TYR A 29 -9.39 1.35 13.06
C TYR A 29 -8.65 1.59 14.38
N PHE A 30 -7.85 2.66 14.50
CA PHE A 30 -7.19 2.97 15.77
C PHE A 30 -8.16 3.34 16.88
N LEU A 31 -9.21 4.10 16.55
CA LEU A 31 -10.29 4.43 17.48
C LEU A 31 -11.02 3.16 17.96
N ALA A 32 -11.26 2.18 17.07
CA ALA A 32 -11.86 0.89 17.42
C ALA A 32 -10.99 0.07 18.39
N LEU A 33 -9.66 0.24 18.34
CA LEU A 33 -8.73 -0.33 19.30
C LEU A 33 -8.67 0.44 20.64
N ARG A 34 -9.54 1.44 20.85
CA ARG A 34 -9.55 2.36 21.99
C ARG A 34 -8.22 3.07 22.20
N LYS A 35 -7.50 3.32 21.12
CA LYS A 35 -6.28 4.13 21.13
C LYS A 35 -6.63 5.57 20.78
N SER A 36 -5.94 6.52 21.42
CA SER A 36 -5.87 7.89 20.88
C SER A 36 -5.20 7.84 19.51
N VAL A 37 -5.62 8.69 18.59
CA VAL A 37 -5.04 8.85 17.25
C VAL A 37 -5.16 10.32 16.86
N VAL A 38 -4.17 10.84 16.16
CA VAL A 38 -4.22 12.17 15.55
C VAL A 38 -4.16 12.01 14.05
N ALA A 39 -5.15 12.55 13.35
CA ALA A 39 -5.17 12.59 11.91
C ALA A 39 -4.79 13.99 11.39
N PHE A 40 -4.05 14.05 10.30
CA PHE A 40 -3.69 15.29 9.61
C PHE A 40 -4.36 15.30 8.25
N ASP A 41 -5.26 16.25 8.05
CA ASP A 41 -5.88 16.51 6.77
C ASP A 41 -5.02 17.51 5.99
N ILE A 42 -4.21 16.98 5.06
CA ILE A 42 -3.39 17.75 4.13
C ILE A 42 -4.04 17.71 2.75
N ASN A 43 -5.33 18.04 2.71
CA ASN A 43 -6.12 18.11 1.49
C ASN A 43 -6.81 19.47 1.32
N PRO A 44 -6.40 20.28 0.32
CA PRO A 44 -7.11 21.51 0.00
C PRO A 44 -8.43 21.27 -0.77
N GLY A 45 -8.76 20.02 -1.13
CA GLY A 45 -9.88 19.66 -2.01
C GLY A 45 -11.24 19.45 -1.32
N GLU A 46 -12.18 18.85 -2.07
CA GLU A 46 -13.60 18.74 -1.71
C GLU A 46 -13.92 17.67 -0.64
N THR A 47 -13.25 16.51 -0.69
CA THR A 47 -13.43 15.45 0.32
C THR A 47 -12.36 15.59 1.40
N LYS A 48 -12.75 16.18 2.53
CA LYS A 48 -11.85 16.47 3.64
C LYS A 48 -12.04 15.44 4.75
N LEU A 49 -10.94 14.93 5.29
CA LEU A 49 -10.97 14.00 6.42
C LEU A 49 -11.59 14.65 7.66
N ILE A 50 -11.35 15.95 7.87
CA ILE A 50 -11.91 16.72 9.00
C ILE A 50 -13.44 16.73 9.00
N ASP A 51 -14.08 16.65 7.82
CA ASP A 51 -15.55 16.64 7.71
C ASP A 51 -16.17 15.34 8.24
N PHE A 52 -15.39 14.26 8.32
CA PHE A 52 -15.83 12.95 8.81
C PHE A 52 -15.40 12.70 10.26
N LEU A 53 -14.20 13.14 10.64
CA LEU A 53 -13.59 12.84 11.95
C LEU A 53 -13.10 14.11 12.68
N PRO A 54 -13.97 15.11 12.91
CA PRO A 54 -13.54 16.41 13.46
C PRO A 54 -12.93 16.32 14.87
N GLY A 55 -13.27 15.28 15.65
CA GLY A 55 -12.77 15.10 17.02
C GLY A 55 -11.31 14.64 17.13
N CYS A 56 -10.70 14.16 16.04
CA CYS A 56 -9.32 13.66 16.05
C CYS A 56 -8.49 14.10 14.84
N THR A 57 -9.05 14.94 13.95
CA THR A 57 -8.36 15.43 12.76
C THR A 57 -7.95 16.90 12.93
N VAL A 58 -6.76 17.23 12.47
CA VAL A 58 -6.23 18.60 12.40
C VAL A 58 -6.01 18.94 10.93
N THR A 59 -6.53 20.08 10.48
CA THR A 59 -6.21 20.60 9.14
C THR A 59 -4.79 21.15 9.14
N ALA A 60 -3.97 20.70 8.20
CA ALA A 60 -2.60 21.17 8.04
C ALA A 60 -2.36 21.66 6.61
N GLY A 61 -1.72 22.81 6.49
CA GLY A 61 -1.41 23.43 5.20
C GLY A 61 0.06 23.31 4.88
N LEU A 62 0.37 23.10 3.60
CA LEU A 62 1.73 23.21 3.04
C LEU A 62 1.80 24.38 2.06
N ASN A 63 1.04 25.45 2.30
CA ASN A 63 0.98 26.59 1.38
C ASN A 63 1.98 27.69 1.75
N ASP A 64 2.41 27.71 3.02
CA ASP A 64 3.40 28.65 3.52
C ASP A 64 4.35 27.96 4.52
N ILE A 65 5.47 28.61 4.80
CA ILE A 65 6.52 28.10 5.69
C ILE A 65 6.00 27.85 7.11
N ARG A 66 5.04 28.65 7.60
CA ARG A 66 4.53 28.51 8.97
C ARG A 66 3.72 27.22 9.09
N GLY A 67 2.85 26.92 8.11
CA GLY A 67 2.09 25.68 8.05
C GLY A 67 2.98 24.45 7.88
N GLU A 68 4.02 24.56 7.04
CA GLU A 68 5.03 23.51 6.88
C GLU A 68 5.70 23.18 8.22
N MET A 69 6.26 24.18 8.90
CA MET A 69 6.93 23.98 10.20
C MET A 69 5.95 23.46 11.26
N ALA A 70 4.75 24.04 11.36
CA ALA A 70 3.73 23.62 12.32
C ALA A 70 3.30 22.15 12.13
N LEU A 71 3.25 21.66 10.89
CA LEU A 71 3.00 20.24 10.62
C LEU A 71 4.18 19.38 11.08
N PHE A 72 5.39 19.68 10.61
CA PHE A 72 6.55 18.82 10.88
C PHE A 72 6.92 18.81 12.37
N ASP A 73 6.77 19.93 13.08
CA ASP A 73 6.95 20.02 14.54
C ASP A 73 5.97 19.08 15.27
N GLN A 74 4.72 19.00 14.82
CA GLN A 74 3.75 18.06 15.38
C GLN A 74 4.09 16.62 15.01
N LEU A 75 4.58 16.35 13.80
CA LEU A 75 4.93 14.99 13.37
C LEU A 75 6.12 14.42 14.16
N VAL A 76 7.11 15.23 14.55
CA VAL A 76 8.30 14.77 15.31
C VAL A 76 8.07 14.55 16.81
N VAL A 77 6.87 14.81 17.33
CA VAL A 77 6.52 14.48 18.73
C VAL A 77 6.47 12.96 18.91
N GLY A 78 7.36 12.40 19.73
CA GLY A 78 7.40 10.96 20.05
C GLY A 78 6.52 10.59 21.25
N ASP A 79 5.21 10.70 21.12
CA ASP A 79 4.21 10.52 22.20
C ASP A 79 3.51 9.14 22.21
N GLU A 80 3.96 8.21 21.36
CA GLU A 80 3.36 6.88 21.15
C GLU A 80 1.94 6.92 20.57
N ILE A 81 1.43 8.10 20.20
CA ILE A 81 0.10 8.27 19.61
C ILE A 81 0.21 8.07 18.09
N PRO A 82 -0.53 7.11 17.50
CA PRO A 82 -0.57 6.95 16.05
C PRO A 82 -0.96 8.24 15.33
N LYS A 83 -0.23 8.55 14.26
CA LYS A 83 -0.50 9.70 13.39
C LYS A 83 -0.88 9.22 12.00
N VAL A 84 -2.02 9.68 11.49
CA VAL A 84 -2.54 9.30 10.17
C VAL A 84 -2.59 10.54 9.28
N ILE A 85 -1.89 10.55 8.16
CA ILE A 85 -1.85 11.70 7.25
C ILE A 85 -2.65 11.37 5.99
N ASP A 86 -3.71 12.13 5.72
CA ASP A 86 -4.37 12.14 4.40
C ASP A 86 -3.71 13.20 3.51
N LEU A 87 -2.83 12.75 2.61
CA LEU A 87 -2.04 13.63 1.75
C LEU A 87 -2.64 13.73 0.35
N CYS A 88 -3.08 14.93 -0.03
CA CYS A 88 -3.60 15.17 -1.37
C CYS A 88 -2.52 15.05 -2.45
N HIS A 89 -2.95 14.58 -3.62
CA HIS A 89 -2.08 14.32 -4.78
C HIS A 89 -1.35 15.55 -5.30
N THR A 90 -1.94 16.75 -5.22
CA THR A 90 -1.28 18.00 -5.63
C THR A 90 -0.11 18.36 -4.73
N LEU A 91 -0.14 17.93 -3.48
CA LEU A 91 0.88 18.20 -2.47
C LEU A 91 1.89 17.05 -2.34
N PHE A 92 1.68 15.93 -3.04
CA PHE A 92 2.58 14.76 -2.99
C PHE A 92 4.05 15.14 -3.28
N PRO A 93 4.40 15.82 -4.39
CA PRO A 93 5.80 16.16 -4.66
C PRO A 93 6.39 17.12 -3.62
N LYS A 94 5.60 18.12 -3.20
CA LYS A 94 6.03 19.13 -2.23
C LYS A 94 6.27 18.53 -0.85
N PHE A 95 5.36 17.71 -0.36
CA PHE A 95 5.49 17.05 0.94
C PHE A 95 6.76 16.21 1.01
N PHE A 96 7.02 15.37 -0.01
CA PHE A 96 8.24 14.56 -0.02
C PHE A 96 9.52 15.37 -0.29
N ALA A 97 9.43 16.52 -0.95
CA ALA A 97 10.55 17.46 -0.99
C ALA A 97 10.89 17.98 0.41
N LEU A 98 9.89 18.36 1.21
CA LEU A 98 10.07 18.79 2.60
C LEU A 98 10.59 17.67 3.50
N VAL A 99 10.08 16.44 3.36
CA VAL A 99 10.60 15.26 4.08
C VAL A 99 12.11 15.10 3.87
N GLN A 100 12.61 15.31 2.65
CA GLN A 100 14.05 15.28 2.39
C GLN A 100 14.75 16.53 2.94
N GLN A 101 14.26 17.73 2.63
CA GLN A 101 14.90 19.00 3.00
C GLN A 101 15.08 19.14 4.51
N LEU A 102 14.08 18.71 5.29
CA LEU A 102 14.09 18.76 6.74
C LEU A 102 14.81 17.56 7.39
N ASN A 103 15.38 16.63 6.59
CA ASN A 103 15.94 15.37 7.07
C ASN A 103 14.97 14.61 7.99
N PHE A 104 13.67 14.67 7.70
CA PHE A 104 12.61 14.21 8.60
C PHE A 104 12.76 12.74 9.00
N VAL A 105 13.19 11.87 8.07
CA VAL A 105 13.42 10.44 8.37
C VAL A 105 14.46 10.23 9.46
N LYS A 106 15.57 10.97 9.43
CA LYS A 106 16.62 10.87 10.46
C LYS A 106 16.15 11.41 11.80
N GLU A 107 15.38 12.50 11.79
CA GLU A 107 14.82 13.05 13.02
C GLU A 107 13.77 12.11 13.63
N ALA A 108 12.89 11.52 12.80
CA ALA A 108 11.94 10.51 13.22
C ALA A 108 12.64 9.32 13.89
N GLN A 109 13.72 8.80 13.31
CA GLN A 109 14.51 7.73 13.90
C GLN A 109 15.09 8.12 15.28
N ARG A 110 15.66 9.33 15.40
CA ARG A 110 16.18 9.84 16.69
C ARG A 110 15.10 9.96 17.76
N ARG A 111 13.86 10.24 17.35
CA ARG A 111 12.68 10.40 18.21
C ARG A 111 11.92 9.09 18.45
N ASN A 112 12.44 7.94 18.00
CA ASN A 112 11.78 6.65 18.08
C ASN A 112 10.40 6.63 17.37
N ILE A 113 10.33 7.27 16.21
CA ILE A 113 9.13 7.36 15.36
C ILE A 113 9.30 6.40 14.18
N ALA A 114 8.30 5.58 13.94
CA ALA A 114 8.25 4.63 12.83
C ALA A 114 7.38 5.20 11.70
N LEU A 115 7.92 5.26 10.48
CA LEU A 115 7.25 5.85 9.32
C LEU A 115 6.83 4.78 8.32
N MET A 116 5.56 4.82 7.88
CA MET A 116 5.06 4.02 6.78
C MET A 116 4.28 4.89 5.78
N VAL A 117 4.58 4.74 4.49
CA VAL A 117 3.78 5.33 3.41
C VAL A 117 2.86 4.27 2.84
N LEU A 118 1.56 4.51 2.89
CA LEU A 118 0.53 3.74 2.22
C LEU A 118 0.24 4.42 0.88
N PHE A 119 0.90 3.94 -0.17
CA PHE A 119 0.79 4.51 -1.51
C PHE A 119 -0.39 3.87 -2.26
N VAL A 120 -1.48 4.62 -2.44
CA VAL A 120 -2.67 4.17 -3.16
C VAL A 120 -2.37 4.14 -4.66
N ALA A 121 -2.21 2.93 -5.17
CA ALA A 121 -1.85 2.64 -6.54
C ALA A 121 -2.99 2.97 -7.52
N ASP A 122 -2.61 3.27 -8.75
CA ASP A 122 -3.50 3.62 -9.84
C ASP A 122 -2.85 3.23 -11.18
N PRO A 123 -3.61 2.84 -12.21
CA PRO A 123 -3.04 2.42 -13.49
C PRO A 123 -2.29 3.51 -14.25
N ASP A 124 -2.50 4.80 -13.94
CA ASP A 124 -1.83 5.91 -14.60
C ASP A 124 -0.30 5.88 -14.39
N ASP A 125 0.45 6.14 -15.46
CA ASP A 125 1.92 6.16 -15.43
C ASP A 125 2.49 7.14 -14.39
N ARG A 126 1.79 8.24 -14.09
CA ARG A 126 2.22 9.17 -13.03
C ARG A 126 2.16 8.53 -11.65
N SER A 127 1.23 7.61 -11.42
CA SER A 127 1.15 6.82 -10.19
C SER A 127 2.36 5.90 -10.07
N ARG A 128 2.66 5.15 -11.14
CA ARG A 128 3.84 4.28 -11.22
C ARG A 128 5.14 5.05 -10.99
N GLN A 129 5.31 6.19 -11.68
CA GLN A 129 6.49 7.03 -11.53
C GLN A 129 6.60 7.62 -10.12
N GLY A 130 5.49 8.10 -9.56
CA GLY A 130 5.45 8.63 -8.20
C GLY A 130 5.86 7.58 -7.16
N TYR A 131 5.39 6.34 -7.30
CA TYR A 131 5.80 5.22 -6.47
C TYR A 131 7.29 4.92 -6.61
N ALA A 132 7.78 4.75 -7.84
CA ALA A 132 9.18 4.44 -8.11
C ALA A 132 10.13 5.50 -7.52
N THR A 133 9.83 6.79 -7.76
CA THR A 133 10.61 7.91 -7.21
C THR A 133 10.56 7.94 -5.69
N LEU A 134 9.43 7.63 -5.06
CA LEU A 134 9.32 7.56 -3.60
C LEU A 134 10.23 6.45 -3.04
N VAL A 135 10.17 5.25 -3.61
CA VAL A 135 10.96 4.09 -3.16
C VAL A 135 12.46 4.32 -3.35
N GLU A 136 12.85 4.87 -4.50
CA GLU A 136 14.24 5.19 -4.81
C GLU A 136 14.81 6.27 -3.87
N ARG A 137 14.04 7.32 -3.61
CA ARG A 137 14.48 8.48 -2.82
C ARG A 137 14.51 8.21 -1.31
N PHE A 138 13.69 7.28 -0.82
CA PHE A 138 13.55 6.99 0.61
C PHE A 138 13.62 5.48 0.90
N PRO A 139 14.79 4.85 0.71
CA PRO A 139 14.95 3.40 0.89
C PRO A 139 14.68 2.93 2.34
N ASP A 140 14.87 3.82 3.32
CA ASP A 140 14.67 3.51 4.74
C ASP A 140 13.23 3.68 5.22
N ILE A 141 12.32 4.18 4.38
CA ILE A 141 10.89 4.30 4.70
C ILE A 141 10.16 3.02 4.30
N ALA A 142 9.29 2.50 5.16
CA ALA A 142 8.37 1.43 4.78
C ALA A 142 7.34 1.97 3.78
N VAL A 143 7.44 1.59 2.51
CA VAL A 143 6.45 1.97 1.49
C VAL A 143 5.63 0.75 1.10
N VAL A 144 4.31 0.83 1.26
CA VAL A 144 3.37 -0.25 0.95
C VAL A 144 2.43 0.18 -0.16
N PRO A 145 2.36 -0.55 -1.28
CA PRO A 145 1.30 -0.35 -2.26
C PRO A 145 -0.07 -0.70 -1.67
N VAL A 146 -1.05 0.17 -1.89
CA VAL A 146 -2.45 -0.07 -1.56
C VAL A 146 -3.22 -0.21 -2.87
N LEU A 147 -3.73 -1.41 -3.13
CA LEU A 147 -4.58 -1.72 -4.27
C LEU A 147 -6.03 -1.49 -3.88
N ASN A 148 -6.62 -0.38 -4.31
CA ASN A 148 -8.04 -0.13 -4.10
C ASN A 148 -8.84 -0.71 -5.26
N GLU A 149 -9.64 -1.75 -5.02
CA GLU A 149 -10.44 -2.41 -6.05
C GLU A 149 -11.57 -1.53 -6.60
N ALA A 150 -11.84 -0.36 -5.99
CA ALA A 150 -12.75 0.63 -6.57
C ALA A 150 -12.13 1.39 -7.78
N VAL A 151 -10.81 1.33 -7.94
CA VAL A 151 -10.05 1.80 -9.11
C VAL A 151 -10.10 0.68 -10.18
N PRO A 152 -9.88 0.94 -11.49
CA PRO A 152 -9.90 -0.10 -12.54
C PRO A 152 -9.15 -1.41 -12.18
N PRO A 153 -9.36 -2.53 -12.89
CA PRO A 153 -8.98 -3.85 -12.42
C PRO A 153 -7.52 -3.93 -11.96
N THR A 154 -7.34 -4.10 -10.63
CA THR A 154 -6.04 -4.06 -9.92
C THR A 154 -5.01 -5.01 -10.52
N ILE A 155 -5.47 -6.16 -11.03
CA ILE A 155 -4.65 -7.17 -11.71
C ILE A 155 -3.83 -6.56 -12.86
N SER A 156 -4.36 -5.56 -13.56
CA SER A 156 -3.71 -4.99 -14.75
C SER A 156 -2.49 -4.12 -14.43
N TYR A 157 -2.35 -3.61 -13.21
CA TYR A 157 -1.26 -2.71 -12.82
C TYR A 157 -0.55 -3.06 -11.51
N ALA A 158 -1.00 -4.05 -10.75
CA ALA A 158 -0.37 -4.43 -9.48
C ALA A 158 1.13 -4.73 -9.62
N GLY A 159 1.55 -5.34 -10.75
CA GLY A 159 2.95 -5.62 -11.05
C GLY A 159 3.85 -4.38 -11.18
N ASN A 160 3.26 -3.20 -11.40
CA ASN A 160 3.97 -1.92 -11.47
C ASN A 160 4.34 -1.35 -10.09
N PHE A 161 3.85 -1.97 -9.01
CA PHE A 161 4.05 -1.53 -7.63
C PHE A 161 4.67 -2.67 -6.81
N PRO A 162 5.95 -3.00 -7.04
CA PRO A 162 6.62 -4.11 -6.38
C PRO A 162 6.75 -3.87 -4.87
N PRO A 163 6.76 -4.92 -4.03
CA PRO A 163 6.99 -4.80 -2.60
C PRO A 163 8.32 -4.13 -2.27
N THR A 164 8.36 -3.35 -1.19
CA THR A 164 9.61 -2.79 -0.67
C THR A 164 10.16 -3.63 0.49
N GLN A 165 11.45 -3.49 0.78
CA GLN A 165 12.13 -4.20 1.87
C GLN A 165 11.43 -3.99 3.23
N HIS A 166 11.06 -2.74 3.53
CA HIS A 166 10.48 -2.37 4.83
C HIS A 166 8.94 -2.37 4.84
N GLY A 167 8.28 -2.22 3.69
CA GLY A 167 6.82 -2.24 3.59
C GLY A 167 6.21 -3.63 3.35
N GLY A 168 6.93 -4.50 2.64
CA GLY A 168 6.43 -5.82 2.26
C GLY A 168 5.39 -5.79 1.12
N PRO A 169 4.55 -6.83 1.00
CA PRO A 169 3.59 -6.97 -0.09
C PRO A 169 2.47 -5.93 -0.03
N ALA A 170 1.90 -5.65 -1.19
CA ALA A 170 0.73 -4.80 -1.34
C ALA A 170 -0.43 -5.27 -0.46
N VAL A 171 -1.25 -4.32 -0.02
CA VAL A 171 -2.51 -4.59 0.66
C VAL A 171 -3.67 -4.21 -0.26
N THR A 172 -4.75 -4.98 -0.19
CA THR A 172 -5.93 -4.75 -1.03
C THR A 172 -7.08 -4.19 -0.20
N ILE A 173 -7.68 -3.11 -0.66
CA ILE A 173 -8.91 -2.53 -0.11
C ILE A 173 -10.05 -2.99 -1.01
N PRO A 174 -10.99 -3.81 -0.49
CA PRO A 174 -12.05 -4.36 -1.33
C PRO A 174 -12.95 -3.27 -1.90
N ALA A 175 -13.50 -3.51 -3.09
CA ALA A 175 -14.47 -2.60 -3.66
C ALA A 175 -15.78 -2.66 -2.86
N LEU A 176 -16.48 -1.53 -2.81
CA LEU A 176 -17.84 -1.45 -2.29
C LEU A 176 -18.81 -1.19 -3.44
N SER A 177 -20.00 -1.77 -3.35
CA SER A 177 -21.11 -1.46 -4.23
C SER A 177 -21.42 0.05 -4.20
N PRO A 178 -21.93 0.62 -5.30
CA PRO A 178 -22.28 2.05 -5.34
C PRO A 178 -23.27 2.46 -4.23
N VAL A 179 -24.20 1.57 -3.86
CA VAL A 179 -25.20 1.80 -2.82
C VAL A 179 -24.54 1.96 -1.44
N VAL A 180 -23.61 1.05 -1.10
CA VAL A 180 -22.88 1.15 0.17
C VAL A 180 -21.97 2.37 0.17
N ARG A 181 -21.30 2.69 -0.95
CA ARG A 181 -20.48 3.91 -1.07
C ARG A 181 -21.27 5.18 -0.77
N GLY A 182 -22.47 5.33 -1.32
CA GLY A 182 -23.32 6.50 -1.03
C GLY A 182 -23.71 6.62 0.45
N THR A 183 -23.66 5.54 1.22
CA THR A 183 -23.84 5.58 2.68
C THR A 183 -22.58 6.07 3.38
N LEU A 184 -21.40 5.65 2.92
CA LEU A 184 -20.11 6.07 3.47
C LEU A 184 -19.84 7.56 3.24
N ASP A 185 -20.31 8.13 2.14
CA ASP A 185 -20.10 9.54 1.81
C ASP A 185 -20.85 10.50 2.77
N LYS A 186 -21.76 9.98 3.60
CA LYS A 186 -22.43 10.75 4.65
C LYS A 186 -21.45 11.12 5.75
N ARG A 187 -21.36 12.42 6.07
CA ARG A 187 -20.50 12.96 7.15
C ARG A 187 -20.80 12.38 8.53
N THR A 188 -22.06 12.00 8.77
CA THR A 188 -22.51 11.42 10.05
C THR A 188 -22.26 9.91 10.15
N PHE A 189 -21.78 9.26 9.09
CA PHE A 189 -21.49 7.84 9.13
C PHE A 189 -20.20 7.57 9.94
N SER A 190 -20.17 6.49 10.69
CA SER A 190 -18.95 5.96 11.31
C SER A 190 -18.91 4.43 11.15
N PHE A 191 -17.75 3.91 10.77
CA PHE A 191 -17.52 2.47 10.65
C PHE A 191 -17.64 1.78 12.02
N ILE A 192 -17.19 2.42 13.09
CA ILE A 192 -17.25 1.89 14.46
C ILE A 192 -18.69 1.83 14.95
N ASP A 193 -19.44 2.93 14.77
CA ASP A 193 -20.85 2.98 15.13
C ASP A 193 -21.67 1.94 14.35
N TYR A 194 -21.40 1.80 13.06
CA TYR A 194 -22.03 0.76 12.25
C TYR A 194 -21.68 -0.64 12.78
N ALA A 195 -20.39 -0.90 13.02
CA ALA A 195 -19.90 -2.20 13.49
C ALA A 195 -20.45 -2.57 14.89
N THR A 196 -20.68 -1.60 15.76
CA THR A 196 -21.23 -1.84 17.10
C THR A 196 -22.75 -2.04 17.10
N LYS A 197 -23.47 -1.42 16.16
CA LYS A 197 -24.94 -1.49 16.06
C LYS A 197 -25.43 -2.62 15.15
N THR A 198 -24.60 -3.10 14.23
CA THR A 198 -25.02 -4.13 13.28
C THR A 198 -25.23 -5.48 13.96
N THR A 199 -26.38 -6.09 13.73
CA THR A 199 -26.68 -7.46 14.15
C THR A 199 -26.53 -8.46 13.02
N ASP A 200 -26.44 -7.97 11.77
CA ASP A 200 -26.25 -8.79 10.57
C ASP A 200 -24.78 -8.72 10.10
N GLY A 201 -24.05 -9.80 10.43
CA GLY A 201 -22.67 -9.99 10.02
C GLY A 201 -22.48 -10.45 8.57
N THR A 202 -23.56 -10.57 7.78
CA THR A 202 -23.50 -10.95 6.36
C THR A 202 -23.52 -9.75 5.41
N THR A 203 -23.80 -8.55 5.94
CA THR A 203 -23.79 -7.32 5.15
C THR A 203 -22.44 -7.07 4.47
N GLU A 204 -22.49 -6.56 3.24
CA GLU A 204 -21.31 -6.21 2.45
C GLU A 204 -20.35 -5.31 3.26
N LEU A 205 -20.91 -4.27 3.91
CA LEU A 205 -20.16 -3.31 4.70
C LEU A 205 -19.48 -3.93 5.92
N TRP A 206 -20.14 -4.86 6.62
CA TRP A 206 -19.50 -5.57 7.73
C TRP A 206 -18.32 -6.42 7.24
N GLY A 207 -18.52 -7.18 6.17
CA GLY A 207 -17.47 -7.97 5.54
C GLY A 207 -16.29 -7.11 5.06
N TRP A 208 -16.58 -5.93 4.51
CA TRP A 208 -15.59 -4.93 4.13
C TRP A 208 -14.80 -4.41 5.32
N ILE A 209 -15.47 -3.95 6.40
CA ILE A 209 -14.82 -3.44 7.61
C ILE A 209 -13.88 -4.50 8.19
N ARG A 210 -14.36 -5.74 8.34
CA ARG A 210 -13.58 -6.84 8.91
C ARG A 210 -12.31 -7.12 8.11
N ARG A 211 -12.42 -7.25 6.78
CA ARG A 211 -11.24 -7.51 5.91
C ARG A 211 -10.25 -6.35 5.97
N THR A 212 -10.75 -5.13 5.83
CA THR A 212 -9.94 -3.92 5.82
C THR A 212 -9.20 -3.72 7.16
N PHE A 213 -9.86 -3.93 8.30
CA PHE A 213 -9.26 -3.77 9.63
C PHE A 213 -8.22 -4.86 9.92
N VAL A 214 -8.41 -6.08 9.41
CA VAL A 214 -7.37 -7.13 9.49
C VAL A 214 -6.13 -6.70 8.70
N SER A 215 -6.28 -6.15 7.49
CA SER A 215 -5.16 -5.62 6.71
C SER A 215 -4.46 -4.46 7.42
N PHE A 216 -5.21 -3.59 8.10
CA PHE A 216 -4.63 -2.47 8.87
C PHE A 216 -3.87 -2.93 10.10
N ARG A 217 -4.37 -3.98 10.78
CA ARG A 217 -3.64 -4.61 11.88
C ARG A 217 -2.32 -5.21 11.43
N ASP A 218 -2.31 -5.87 10.27
CA ASP A 218 -1.09 -6.39 9.69
C ASP A 218 -0.09 -5.27 9.35
N LEU A 219 -0.53 -4.16 8.76
CA LEU A 219 0.33 -2.98 8.52
C LEU A 219 0.93 -2.40 9.79
N GLU A 220 0.12 -2.24 10.85
CA GLU A 220 0.60 -1.77 12.15
C GLU A 220 1.67 -2.70 12.73
N VAL A 221 1.44 -4.01 12.68
CA VAL A 221 2.40 -5.01 13.18
C VAL A 221 3.68 -5.00 12.35
N ARG A 222 3.59 -4.93 11.01
CA ARG A 222 4.76 -4.84 10.12
C ARG A 222 5.62 -3.62 10.46
N LEU A 223 4.99 -2.47 10.69
CA LEU A 223 5.70 -1.25 11.04
C LEU A 223 6.43 -1.38 12.38
N LEU A 224 5.74 -1.86 13.42
CA LEU A 224 6.28 -1.95 14.78
C LEU A 224 7.34 -3.04 14.96
N LEU A 225 7.35 -4.06 14.10
CA LEU A 225 8.38 -5.11 14.10
C LEU A 225 9.59 -4.78 13.21
N GLY A 226 9.60 -3.62 12.54
CA GLY A 226 10.70 -3.20 11.66
C GLY A 226 10.74 -3.93 10.30
N GLY A 227 9.60 -4.46 9.85
CA GLY A 227 9.44 -5.26 8.65
C GLY A 227 8.73 -6.59 8.92
N VAL A 228 8.22 -7.23 7.85
CA VAL A 228 7.68 -8.59 7.88
C VAL A 228 8.75 -9.53 8.49
N PRO A 229 8.39 -10.52 9.34
CA PRO A 229 9.33 -11.57 9.72
C PRO A 229 10.02 -12.09 8.46
N ARG A 230 11.36 -12.05 8.43
CA ARG A 230 12.14 -12.58 7.32
C ARG A 230 11.65 -13.99 7.04
N VAL A 231 10.92 -14.21 5.94
CA VAL A 231 10.94 -15.51 5.31
C VAL A 231 12.39 -15.63 4.83
N PRO A 232 13.20 -16.55 5.39
CA PRO A 232 14.54 -16.76 4.86
C PRO A 232 14.39 -16.99 3.36
N PRO A 233 15.30 -16.48 2.50
CA PRO A 233 15.33 -16.93 1.12
C PRO A 233 15.28 -18.45 1.17
N ILE A 234 14.34 -19.06 0.42
CA ILE A 234 14.27 -20.52 0.28
C ILE A 234 15.71 -20.96 0.03
N PRO A 235 16.30 -21.81 0.90
CA PRO A 235 17.66 -22.29 0.68
C PRO A 235 17.70 -22.76 -0.76
N LYS A 236 18.61 -22.21 -1.57
CA LYS A 236 18.84 -22.77 -2.89
C LYS A 236 19.11 -24.24 -2.64
N LEU A 237 18.16 -25.10 -3.03
CA LEU A 237 18.37 -26.53 -3.01
C LEU A 237 19.71 -26.75 -3.70
N PRO A 238 20.62 -27.54 -3.09
CA PRO A 238 21.85 -27.93 -3.78
C PRO A 238 21.44 -28.36 -5.17
N ARG A 239 22.08 -27.80 -6.21
CA ARG A 239 21.98 -28.40 -7.53
C ARG A 239 22.33 -29.86 -7.29
N GLY A 240 21.35 -30.75 -7.51
CA GLY A 240 21.58 -32.18 -7.41
C GLY A 240 22.84 -32.53 -8.21
N PRO A 241 23.57 -33.57 -7.82
CA PRO A 241 24.77 -33.99 -8.55
C PRO A 241 24.44 -34.02 -10.03
N ASN A 242 25.29 -33.37 -10.84
CA ASN A 242 25.17 -33.35 -12.30
C ASN A 242 24.78 -34.75 -12.78
N LEU A 243 23.49 -34.94 -13.09
CA LEU A 243 23.06 -36.12 -13.78
C LEU A 243 23.80 -36.07 -15.13
N PRO A 244 24.55 -37.12 -15.49
CA PRO A 244 25.18 -37.17 -16.80
C PRO A 244 24.07 -36.96 -17.85
N PRO A 245 24.36 -36.22 -18.94
CA PRO A 245 23.36 -35.97 -19.96
C PRO A 245 22.75 -37.30 -20.40
N ALA A 246 21.43 -37.37 -20.35
CA ALA A 246 20.68 -38.53 -20.82
C ALA A 246 21.20 -38.88 -22.22
N SER A 247 21.73 -40.10 -22.35
CA SER A 247 22.18 -40.67 -23.60
C SER A 247 21.05 -40.50 -24.62
N ALA A 248 21.29 -39.67 -25.62
CA ALA A 248 20.35 -39.44 -26.70
C ALA A 248 19.97 -40.80 -27.32
N PRO A 249 18.67 -41.07 -27.56
CA PRO A 249 18.28 -42.25 -28.31
C PRO A 249 18.92 -42.16 -29.69
N ARG A 250 19.70 -43.19 -30.06
CA ARG A 250 20.24 -43.37 -31.42
C ARG A 250 19.05 -43.46 -32.38
N GLY A 251 18.77 -42.36 -33.07
CA GLY A 251 17.72 -42.23 -34.07
C GLY A 251 18.28 -41.61 -35.33
N THR A 252 18.72 -42.47 -36.24
CA THR A 252 18.72 -42.37 -37.71
C THR A 252 18.76 -40.95 -38.32
N THR A 253 19.93 -40.56 -38.80
CA THR A 253 20.14 -39.39 -39.69
C THR A 253 19.33 -39.52 -40.98
N ALA A 254 18.28 -38.70 -41.13
CA ALA A 254 17.68 -38.40 -42.43
C ALA A 254 18.55 -37.35 -43.13
N LYS A 255 19.13 -37.73 -44.28
CA LYS A 255 19.92 -36.83 -45.14
C LYS A 255 18.97 -35.89 -45.88
N PHE A 256 19.19 -34.59 -45.78
CA PHE A 256 18.57 -33.57 -46.64
C PHE A 256 19.61 -33.12 -47.69
N ASN A 257 19.19 -32.95 -48.96
CA ASN A 257 20.06 -32.37 -49.99
C ASN A 257 19.94 -30.84 -50.05
N THR A 258 20.85 -30.21 -50.78
CA THR A 258 21.09 -28.77 -50.88
C THR A 258 19.93 -27.90 -51.41
N ASN A 259 18.77 -28.48 -51.74
CA ASN A 259 17.61 -27.74 -52.24
C ASN A 259 16.36 -27.77 -51.33
N GLY A 260 16.52 -28.09 -50.04
CA GLY A 260 15.55 -27.70 -49.00
C GLY A 260 14.14 -28.31 -49.11
N ARG A 261 13.98 -29.54 -49.61
CA ARG A 261 12.70 -30.28 -49.55
C ARG A 261 12.81 -31.60 -48.77
N PRO A 262 11.90 -31.90 -47.83
CA PRO A 262 11.91 -33.16 -47.08
C PRO A 262 11.48 -34.35 -47.93
N THR A 263 12.30 -35.39 -47.92
CA THR A 263 12.00 -36.71 -48.49
C THR A 263 11.79 -37.72 -47.36
N ASP A 264 10.65 -37.69 -46.66
CA ASP A 264 10.02 -38.94 -46.23
C ASP A 264 8.55 -38.76 -45.88
N ARG A 265 7.70 -39.57 -46.50
CA ARG A 265 6.27 -39.71 -46.24
C ARG A 265 6.10 -40.86 -45.28
N ARG A 266 5.80 -40.62 -44.01
CA ARG A 266 5.14 -41.64 -43.16
C ARG A 266 4.00 -41.05 -42.35
N ARG A 267 2.80 -41.45 -42.79
CA ARG A 267 1.52 -41.34 -42.09
C ARG A 267 1.61 -42.09 -40.76
N PHE A 268 1.08 -41.53 -39.68
CA PHE A 268 0.39 -42.33 -38.65
C PHE A 268 -0.70 -41.48 -37.97
N ARG A 269 -1.95 -41.93 -38.13
CA ARG A 269 -3.14 -41.61 -37.32
C ARG A 269 -3.08 -42.38 -36.01
N TRP A 270 -3.79 -41.93 -34.97
CA TRP A 270 -4.79 -42.66 -34.13
C TRP A 270 -5.47 -41.58 -33.25
N ARG A 271 -6.80 -41.41 -33.36
CA ARG A 271 -7.87 -41.89 -32.46
C ARG A 271 -7.70 -41.49 -31.00
#